data_AF-Q8VWN7-F1
#
_entry.id   AF-Q8VWN7-F1
#
_cell.length_a   1.000
_cell.length_b   1.000
_cell.length_c   1.000
_cell.angle_alpha   90.00
_cell.angle_beta   90.00
_cell.angle_gamma   90.00
#
_symmetry.space_group_name_H-M   'P 1'
#
loop_
_entity.id
_entity.type
_entity.pdbx_description
1 polymer ?
#
loop_
_entity_poly.entity_id
_entity_poly.type
_entity_poly.pdbx_seq_one_letter_code
_entity_poly.pdbx_strand_id
1 'polypeptide(L)'
;CKTPYSCNLELGGKCPVIVDPTVDLEVTARRIIAGKWGCNNGQACISPDYIITLESFAPKLIDALRVTLEKFFGKGPFQSADLSRIVNFSHFAR
;
A
#
# COMPACT_ATOMS: atom_id res chain seq x y z
N CYS A 1 -2.97 -5.25 43.40
CA CYS A 1 -3.53 -3.95 42.98
C CYS A 1 -2.87 -3.51 41.68
N LYS A 2 -3.58 -3.46 40.55
CA LYS A 2 -3.07 -2.79 39.34
C LYS A 2 -3.33 -1.30 39.52
N THR A 3 -2.29 -0.51 39.63
CA THR A 3 -2.38 0.96 39.62
C THR A 3 -2.99 1.40 38.29
N PRO A 4 -3.95 2.35 38.26
CA PRO A 4 -4.47 2.87 37.01
C PRO A 4 -3.42 3.75 36.34
N TYR A 5 -2.67 3.18 35.40
CA TYR A 5 -1.82 3.91 34.48
C TYR A 5 -2.60 4.20 33.20
N SER A 6 -2.48 5.41 32.66
CA SER A 6 -2.99 5.71 31.32
C SER A 6 -2.17 4.95 30.28
N CYS A 7 -2.82 4.48 29.22
CA CYS A 7 -2.16 3.88 28.07
C CYS A 7 -2.69 4.52 26.79
N ASN A 8 -1.80 4.66 25.80
CA ASN A 8 -2.14 4.98 24.42
C ASN A 8 -1.79 3.74 23.58
N LEU A 9 -2.74 3.27 22.77
CA LEU A 9 -2.60 2.06 21.97
C LEU A 9 -2.61 2.43 20.48
N GLU A 10 -1.45 2.38 19.84
CA GLU A 10 -1.30 2.55 18.40
C GLU A 10 -1.34 1.17 17.72
N LEU A 11 -2.51 0.81 17.20
CA LEU A 11 -2.78 -0.48 16.59
C LEU A 11 -2.96 -0.35 15.07
N GLY A 12 -2.98 -1.50 14.39
CA GLY A 12 -3.22 -1.57 12.96
C GLY A 12 -4.70 -1.66 12.58
N GLY A 13 -4.94 -1.87 11.29
CA GLY A 13 -6.27 -2.06 10.70
C GLY A 13 -6.16 -2.23 9.19
N LYS A 14 -7.31 -2.21 8.49
CA LYS A 14 -7.34 -2.19 7.02
C LYS A 14 -7.66 -0.77 6.56
N CYS A 15 -6.66 -0.03 6.10
CA CYS A 15 -6.84 1.35 5.62
C CYS A 15 -7.42 1.35 4.19
N PRO A 16 -8.67 1.82 3.99
CA PRO A 16 -9.24 1.94 2.65
C PRO A 16 -8.63 3.10 1.87
N VAL A 17 -8.58 2.96 0.55
CA VAL A 17 -8.40 4.07 -0.39
C VAL A 17 -9.64 4.14 -1.29
N ILE A 18 -10.38 5.23 -1.20
CA ILE A 18 -11.55 5.46 -2.06
C ILE A 18 -11.06 6.28 -3.27
N VAL A 19 -11.29 5.76 -4.47
CA VAL A 19 -10.88 6.42 -5.72
C VAL A 19 -12.10 6.71 -6.58
N ASP A 20 -12.34 7.99 -6.82
CA ASP A 20 -13.38 8.48 -7.72
C ASP A 20 -12.83 8.61 -9.17
N PRO A 21 -13.65 8.42 -10.23
CA PRO A 21 -13.18 8.53 -11.61
C PRO A 21 -12.72 9.93 -12.05
N THR A 22 -13.05 10.99 -11.30
CA THR A 22 -12.69 12.38 -11.61
C THR A 22 -11.28 12.75 -11.20
N VAL A 23 -10.54 11.85 -10.54
CA VAL A 23 -9.18 12.12 -10.07
C VAL A 23 -8.18 12.22 -11.22
N ASP A 24 -7.07 12.91 -10.95
CA ASP A 24 -5.85 12.73 -11.74
C ASP A 24 -5.31 11.31 -11.52
N LEU A 25 -5.43 10.49 -12.54
CA LEU A 25 -5.10 9.08 -12.48
C LEU A 25 -3.59 8.84 -12.27
N GLU A 26 -2.72 9.64 -12.90
CA GLU A 26 -1.27 9.45 -12.79
C GLU A 26 -0.76 9.81 -11.40
N VAL A 27 -1.25 10.92 -10.85
CA VAL A 27 -0.94 11.34 -9.48
C VAL A 27 -1.49 10.32 -8.47
N THR A 28 -2.73 9.88 -8.67
CA THR A 28 -3.38 8.88 -7.81
C THR A 28 -2.60 7.57 -7.79
N ALA A 29 -2.26 7.02 -8.96
CA ALA A 29 -1.48 5.79 -9.05
C ALA A 29 -0.12 5.92 -8.35
N ARG A 30 0.62 7.02 -8.58
CA ARG A 30 1.89 7.29 -7.89
C ARG A 30 1.77 7.28 -6.38
N ARG A 31 0.77 7.97 -5.83
CA ARG A 31 0.56 8.07 -4.39
C ARG A 31 0.19 6.72 -3.77
N ILE A 32 -0.66 5.96 -4.44
CA ILE A 32 -1.03 4.61 -3.98
C ILE A 32 0.19 3.69 -4.00
N ILE A 33 0.96 3.66 -5.09
CA ILE A 33 2.16 2.81 -5.19
C ILE A 33 3.19 3.19 -4.12
N ALA A 34 3.46 4.49 -3.95
CA ALA A 34 4.39 4.97 -2.93
C ALA A 34 3.93 4.60 -1.51
N GLY A 35 2.64 4.80 -1.21
CA GLY A 35 2.08 4.48 0.10
C GLY A 35 2.05 2.97 0.39
N LYS A 36 1.79 2.13 -0.62
CA LYS A 36 1.69 0.68 -0.45
C LYS A 36 3.02 -0.04 -0.48
N TRP A 37 3.91 0.26 -1.42
CA TRP A 37 5.16 -0.49 -1.59
C TRP A 37 6.40 0.32 -1.24
N GLY A 38 6.37 1.63 -1.48
CA GLY A 38 7.51 2.51 -1.17
C GLY A 38 7.82 2.56 0.32
N CYS A 39 6.83 2.43 1.19
CA CYS A 39 7.03 2.33 2.63
C CYS A 39 7.10 0.85 3.07
N ASN A 40 8.32 0.35 3.27
CA ASN A 40 8.61 -0.94 3.90
C ASN A 40 7.85 -2.14 3.27
N ASN A 41 7.62 -2.11 1.95
CA ASN A 41 6.88 -3.13 1.23
C ASN A 41 5.48 -3.40 1.84
N GLY A 42 4.80 -2.34 2.29
CA GLY A 42 3.43 -2.37 2.80
C GLY A 42 3.30 -2.79 4.25
N GLN A 43 4.43 -3.02 4.95
CA GLN A 43 4.47 -3.35 6.37
C GLN A 43 4.46 -2.06 7.21
N ALA A 44 3.40 -1.27 7.04
CA ALA A 44 3.14 -0.04 7.78
C ALA A 44 1.66 0.00 8.19
N CYS A 45 1.36 0.37 9.44
CA CYS A 45 -0.01 0.38 9.97
C CYS A 45 -0.97 1.30 9.18
N ILE A 46 -0.43 2.33 8.52
CA ILE A 46 -1.17 3.30 7.71
C ILE A 46 -1.10 3.01 6.20
N SER A 47 -0.46 1.90 5.79
CA SER A 47 -0.37 1.53 4.38
C SER A 47 -1.78 1.38 3.79
N PRO A 48 -2.02 1.82 2.54
CA PRO A 48 -3.19 1.39 1.78
C PRO A 48 -3.36 -0.12 1.88
N ASP A 49 -4.56 -0.59 2.22
CA ASP A 49 -4.81 -2.03 2.36
C ASP A 49 -5.67 -2.55 1.20
N TYR A 50 -6.73 -1.81 0.87
CA TYR A 50 -7.64 -2.11 -0.24
C TYR A 50 -8.17 -0.83 -0.88
N ILE A 51 -8.62 -0.96 -2.12
CA ILE A 51 -9.17 0.15 -2.91
C ILE A 51 -10.66 -0.09 -3.12
N ILE A 52 -11.46 0.97 -2.93
CA ILE A 52 -12.87 1.02 -3.34
C ILE A 52 -12.97 2.03 -4.49
N THR A 53 -13.55 1.61 -5.61
CA THR A 53 -13.80 2.47 -6.77
C THR A 53 -15.01 1.97 -7.56
N LEU A 54 -15.43 2.73 -8.57
CA LEU A 54 -16.48 2.28 -9.49
C LEU A 54 -15.96 1.12 -10.35
N GLU A 55 -16.82 0.12 -10.55
CA GLU A 55 -16.50 -1.07 -11.34
C GLU A 55 -15.99 -0.73 -12.75
N SER A 56 -16.63 0.25 -13.42
CA SER A 56 -16.23 0.73 -14.74
C SER A 56 -14.86 1.43 -14.78
N PHE A 57 -14.39 1.92 -13.64
CA PHE A 57 -13.10 2.62 -13.53
C PHE A 57 -11.96 1.69 -13.10
N ALA A 58 -12.28 0.56 -12.47
CA ALA A 58 -11.29 -0.37 -11.93
C ALA A 58 -10.24 -0.84 -12.97
N PRO A 59 -10.58 -1.21 -14.22
CA PRO A 59 -9.58 -1.62 -15.20
C PRO A 59 -8.56 -0.52 -15.50
N LYS A 60 -9.04 0.71 -15.68
CA LYS A 60 -8.19 1.88 -15.95
C LYS A 60 -7.25 2.18 -14.78
N LEU A 61 -7.75 2.04 -13.55
CA LEU A 61 -6.94 2.21 -12.34
C LEU A 61 -5.87 1.12 -12.19
N ILE A 62 -6.22 -0.15 -12.43
CA ILE A 62 -5.30 -1.29 -12.37
C ILE A 62 -4.15 -1.10 -13.37
N ASP A 63 -4.45 -0.68 -14.60
CA ASP A 63 -3.42 -0.43 -15.62
C ASP A 63 -2.46 0.68 -15.20
N ALA A 64 -2.98 1.79 -14.67
CA ALA A 64 -2.14 2.88 -14.19
C ALA A 64 -1.25 2.45 -13.00
N LEU A 65 -1.79 1.66 -12.07
CA LEU A 65 -1.02 1.11 -10.94
C LEU A 65 0.09 0.18 -11.41
N ARG A 66 -0.20 -0.72 -12.37
CA ARG A 66 0.78 -1.64 -12.95
C ARG A 66 1.95 -0.89 -13.60
N VAL A 67 1.64 0.08 -14.47
CA VAL A 67 2.66 0.90 -15.14
C VAL A 67 3.49 1.67 -14.12
N THR A 68 2.86 2.20 -13.08
CA THR A 68 3.55 2.97 -12.04
C THR A 68 4.43 2.09 -11.16
N LEU A 69 3.99 0.88 -10.82
CA LEU A 69 4.76 -0.08 -10.04
C LEU A 69 6.05 -0.49 -10.77
N GLU A 70 5.96 -0.77 -12.07
CA GLU A 70 7.15 -1.07 -12.90
C GLU A 70 8.09 0.15 -13.01
N LYS A 71 7.55 1.38 -13.06
CA LYS A 71 8.39 2.58 -13.01
C LYS A 71 9.15 2.75 -11.69
N PHE A 72 8.55 2.34 -10.56
CA PHE A 72 9.17 2.44 -9.24
C PHE A 72 10.25 1.38 -9.02
N PHE A 73 9.99 0.13 -9.39
CA PHE A 73 10.82 -1.01 -8.99
C PHE A 73 11.43 -1.78 -10.17
N GLY A 74 11.18 -1.33 -11.40
CA GLY A 74 11.59 -2.02 -12.62
C GLY A 74 10.79 -3.29 -12.91
N LYS A 75 11.17 -3.98 -13.99
CA LYS A 75 10.59 -5.28 -14.39
C LYS A 75 10.98 -6.42 -13.43
N GLY A 76 12.07 -6.24 -12.70
CA GLY A 76 12.64 -7.20 -11.78
C GLY A 76 12.59 -6.68 -10.34
N PRO A 77 11.41 -6.64 -9.69
CA PRO A 77 11.24 -5.96 -8.40
C PRO A 77 12.12 -6.56 -7.29
N PHE A 78 12.48 -7.85 -7.36
CA PHE A 78 13.38 -8.49 -6.40
C PHE A 78 14.84 -8.02 -6.50
N GLN A 79 15.23 -7.40 -7.62
CA GLN A 79 16.55 -6.79 -7.79
C GLN A 79 16.55 -5.28 -7.45
N SER A 80 15.39 -4.68 -7.21
CA SER A 80 15.30 -3.26 -6.83
C SER A 80 15.92 -3.02 -5.47
N ALA A 81 16.80 -2.03 -5.37
CA ALA A 81 17.38 -1.57 -4.11
C ALA A 81 16.35 -0.82 -3.24
N ASP A 82 15.26 -0.34 -3.84
CA ASP A 82 14.25 0.49 -3.19
C ASP A 82 13.08 -0.34 -2.60
N LEU A 83 13.02 -1.65 -2.89
CA LEU A 83 11.98 -2.54 -2.38
C LEU A 83 12.46 -3.31 -1.14
N SER A 84 11.81 -3.06 -0.01
CA SER A 84 12.11 -3.76 1.25
C SER A 84 11.64 -5.23 1.23
N ARG A 85 12.20 -6.05 2.14
CA ARG A 85 11.80 -7.46 2.29
C ARG A 85 10.73 -7.64 3.37
N ILE A 86 9.96 -8.71 3.26
CA ILE A 86 9.05 -9.14 4.32
C ILE A 86 9.88 -9.57 5.54
N VAL A 87 9.39 -9.21 6.74
CA VAL A 87 10.11 -9.36 8.01
C VAL A 87 10.61 -10.79 8.29
N ASN A 88 9.84 -11.81 7.90
CA ASN A 88 10.21 -13.22 8.05
C ASN A 88 9.37 -14.16 7.16
N PHE A 89 9.73 -15.44 7.15
CA PHE A 89 9.04 -16.47 6.36
C PHE A 89 7.59 -16.70 6.77
N SER A 90 7.26 -16.64 8.06
CA SER A 90 5.88 -16.82 8.52
C SER A 90 4.96 -15.72 7.97
N HIS A 91 5.42 -14.47 7.94
CA HIS A 91 4.68 -13.36 7.35
C HIS A 91 4.65 -13.41 5.81
N PHE A 92 5.68 -13.98 5.19
CA PHE A 92 5.70 -14.20 3.74
C PHE A 92 4.69 -15.27 3.31
N ALA A 93 4.43 -16.27 4.14
CA ALA A 93 3.52 -17.38 3.85
C ALA A 93 2.05 -17.14 4.23
N ARG A 94 1.72 -16.01 4.87
CA ARG A 94 0.36 -15.66 5.32
C ARG A 94 -0.38 -14.86 4.26
#